data_AF-A0A8V0X9Z5-F1
#
_entry.id   AF-A0A8V0X9Z5-F1
#
_cell.length_a   1.000
_cell.length_b   1.000
_cell.length_c   1.000
_cell.angle_alpha   90.00
_cell.angle_beta   90.00
_cell.angle_gamma   90.00
#
_symmetry.space_group_name_H-M   'P 1'
#
loop_
_entity.id
_entity.type
_entity.pdbx_description
1 polymer ?
#
loop_
_entity_poly.entity_id
_entity_poly.type
_entity_poly.pdbx_seq_one_letter_code
_entity_poly.pdbx_strand_id
1 'polypeptide(L)'
;EGSIQNPSTLPGLGQICINRTCVSAAFLNSDCTAKQCHGRGVCNNKNNCHCDVGWAPPDCKAEGFGGSVDSGPPPSYYVYGATVKAVGTLLLFILISGIVLYKRAEIVRYIHRWRRQRLDKRNNPTPPLPPPPPGEESPGDA
;
A
#
# COMPACT_ATOMS: atom_id res chain seq x y z
N GLU A 1 0.06 0.07 46.98
CA GLU A 1 0.71 -1.20 46.57
C GLU A 1 -0.42 -2.23 46.48
N GLY A 2 -0.79 -2.81 45.34
CA GLY A 2 0.02 -3.35 44.25
C GLY A 2 -0.15 -4.87 44.29
N SER A 3 -1.13 -5.42 43.58
CA SER A 3 -1.17 -6.84 43.20
C SER A 3 -2.01 -6.99 41.94
N ILE A 4 -1.29 -6.94 40.82
CA ILE A 4 -1.72 -7.44 39.52
C ILE A 4 -1.89 -8.94 39.71
N GLN A 5 -3.14 -9.43 39.74
CA GLN A 5 -3.40 -10.86 39.65
C GLN A 5 -3.85 -11.14 38.22
N ASN A 6 -2.95 -11.80 37.50
CA ASN A 6 -3.14 -12.29 36.14
C ASN A 6 -4.52 -12.96 35.98
N PRO A 7 -5.23 -12.77 34.86
CA PRO A 7 -6.51 -13.41 34.61
C PRO A 7 -6.29 -14.88 34.24
N SER A 8 -5.92 -15.69 35.24
CA SER A 8 -5.86 -17.15 35.13
C SER A 8 -7.11 -17.71 35.80
N THR A 9 -8.18 -17.79 35.01
CA THR A 9 -9.16 -18.89 34.99
C THR A 9 -9.35 -19.69 36.31
N LEU A 10 -10.41 -19.30 37.05
CA LEU A 10 -11.38 -20.12 37.81
C LEU A 10 -11.12 -20.58 39.27
N PRO A 11 -12.16 -20.54 40.14
CA PRO A 11 -13.27 -21.50 40.10
C PRO A 11 -14.68 -20.88 40.04
N GLY A 12 -15.43 -21.26 39.00
CA GLY A 12 -16.80 -20.83 38.68
C GLY A 12 -16.90 -20.45 37.21
N LEU A 13 -17.16 -21.42 36.32
CA LEU A 13 -17.12 -21.21 34.87
C LEU A 13 -18.15 -20.14 34.50
N GLY A 14 -17.69 -18.96 34.08
CA GLY A 14 -18.56 -17.86 33.66
C GLY A 14 -18.99 -16.92 34.78
N GLN A 15 -18.08 -16.44 35.63
CA GLN A 15 -18.30 -15.28 36.51
C GLN A 15 -17.26 -14.19 36.24
N ILE A 16 -17.67 -12.91 36.36
CA ILE A 16 -16.81 -11.73 36.25
C ILE A 16 -16.97 -10.85 37.49
N CYS A 17 -15.92 -10.16 37.92
CA CYS A 17 -16.00 -9.28 39.10
C CYS A 17 -16.02 -7.81 38.68
N ILE A 18 -17.10 -7.10 39.00
CA ILE A 18 -17.32 -5.68 38.74
C ILE A 18 -17.44 -4.97 40.09
N ASN A 19 -16.65 -3.93 40.33
CA ASN A 19 -16.65 -3.15 41.57
C ASN A 19 -16.57 -4.03 42.86
N ARG A 20 -15.66 -5.01 42.88
CA ARG A 20 -15.47 -6.00 43.95
C ARG A 20 -16.65 -6.96 44.18
N THR A 21 -17.67 -6.93 43.33
CA THR A 21 -18.78 -7.90 43.35
C THR A 21 -18.63 -8.86 42.17
N CYS A 22 -18.53 -10.16 42.45
CA CYS A 22 -18.48 -11.19 41.41
C CYS A 22 -19.91 -11.58 41.01
N VAL A 23 -20.23 -11.36 39.73
CA VAL A 23 -21.52 -11.63 39.11
C VAL A 23 -21.37 -12.68 38.03
N SER A 24 -22.47 -13.37 37.69
CA SER A 24 -22.47 -14.29 36.55
C SER A 24 -22.15 -13.54 35.27
N ALA A 25 -21.23 -14.10 34.46
CA ALA A 25 -20.95 -13.64 33.11
C ALA A 25 -22.18 -13.77 32.20
N ALA A 26 -23.20 -14.56 32.59
CA ALA A 26 -24.50 -14.59 31.90
C ALA A 26 -25.24 -13.24 31.94
N PHE A 27 -24.86 -12.32 32.84
CA PHE A 27 -25.35 -10.94 32.78
C PHE A 27 -24.88 -10.22 31.50
N LEU A 28 -23.78 -10.65 30.89
CA LEU A 28 -23.33 -10.19 29.57
C LEU A 28 -24.12 -10.85 28.42
N ASN A 29 -25.39 -11.21 28.65
CA ASN A 29 -26.26 -11.73 27.62
C ASN A 29 -26.25 -10.77 26.43
N SER A 30 -25.68 -11.26 25.32
CA SER A 30 -25.67 -10.60 24.03
C SER A 30 -26.56 -11.44 23.12
N ASP A 31 -27.60 -10.84 22.53
CA ASP A 31 -28.39 -11.51 21.48
C ASP A 31 -27.57 -11.69 20.18
N CYS A 32 -26.43 -11.01 20.06
CA CYS A 32 -25.45 -11.14 18.99
C CYS A 32 -24.56 -12.35 19.26
N THR A 33 -24.61 -13.33 18.36
CA THR A 33 -23.72 -14.50 18.40
C THR A 33 -22.65 -14.40 17.31
N ALA A 34 -21.50 -15.07 17.48
CA ALA A 34 -20.46 -15.13 16.45
C ALA A 34 -20.98 -15.65 15.08
N LYS A 35 -22.02 -16.49 15.10
CA LYS A 35 -22.73 -16.97 13.91
C LYS A 35 -23.48 -15.85 13.19
N GLN A 36 -24.04 -14.90 13.93
CA GLN A 36 -24.79 -13.76 13.40
C GLN A 36 -23.87 -12.77 12.66
N CYS A 37 -22.61 -12.68 13.07
CA CYS A 37 -21.57 -11.94 12.35
C CYS A 37 -20.92 -12.77 11.22
N HIS A 38 -21.54 -13.88 10.80
CA HIS A 38 -21.06 -14.76 9.73
C HIS A 38 -19.59 -15.23 9.89
N GLY A 39 -19.09 -15.29 11.13
CA GLY A 39 -17.68 -15.61 11.43
C GLY A 39 -16.67 -14.61 10.87
N ARG A 40 -17.10 -13.38 10.57
CA ARG A 40 -16.35 -12.30 9.90
C ARG A 40 -16.36 -11.00 10.71
N GLY A 41 -16.49 -11.14 12.02
CA GLY A 41 -16.58 -10.04 12.95
C GLY A 41 -16.83 -10.51 14.37
N VAL A 42 -16.80 -9.55 15.29
CA VAL A 42 -16.99 -9.77 16.73
C VAL A 42 -18.17 -8.95 17.24
N CYS A 43 -18.94 -9.48 18.19
CA CYS A 43 -20.02 -8.73 18.82
C CYS A 43 -19.45 -7.68 19.79
N ASN A 44 -19.92 -6.44 19.68
CA ASN A 44 -19.57 -5.37 20.61
C ASN A 44 -20.56 -5.32 21.80
N ASN A 45 -20.29 -4.43 22.76
CA ASN A 45 -21.11 -4.23 23.96
C ASN A 45 -22.51 -3.65 23.71
N LYS A 46 -22.81 -3.22 22.48
CA LYS A 46 -24.13 -2.75 22.04
C LYS A 46 -24.88 -3.81 21.24
N ASN A 47 -24.38 -5.05 21.26
CA ASN A 47 -25.01 -6.17 20.59
C ASN A 47 -25.00 -6.06 19.05
N ASN A 48 -24.04 -5.31 18.49
CA ASN A 48 -23.83 -5.17 17.05
C ASN A 48 -22.55 -5.89 16.62
N CYS A 49 -22.51 -6.39 15.39
CA CYS A 49 -21.27 -6.91 14.82
C CYS A 49 -20.30 -5.77 14.48
N HIS A 50 -19.06 -5.93 14.91
CA HIS A 50 -17.91 -5.21 14.41
C HIS A 50 -17.20 -6.09 13.37
N CYS A 51 -17.39 -5.77 12.10
CA CYS A 51 -16.92 -6.58 10.99
C CYS A 51 -15.44 -6.38 10.72
N ASP A 52 -14.79 -7.46 10.30
CA ASP A 52 -13.41 -7.43 9.83
C ASP A 52 -13.29 -6.60 8.54
N VAL A 53 -12.06 -6.16 8.24
CA VAL A 53 -11.76 -5.45 6.99
C VAL A 53 -12.19 -6.32 5.80
N GLY A 54 -12.97 -5.74 4.89
CA GLY A 54 -13.55 -6.46 3.75
C GLY A 54 -15.04 -6.80 3.92
N TRP A 55 -15.62 -6.64 5.12
CA TRP A 55 -17.03 -6.95 5.39
C TRP A 55 -17.80 -5.75 5.95
N ALA A 56 -19.08 -5.64 5.60
CA ALA A 56 -19.95 -4.55 6.02
C ALA A 56 -20.86 -4.95 7.21
N PRO A 57 -21.04 -4.07 8.21
CA PRO A 57 -22.11 -4.23 9.18
C PRO A 57 -23.50 -4.14 8.49
N PRO A 58 -24.58 -4.70 9.06
CA PRO A 58 -24.72 -5.12 10.46
C PRO A 58 -24.36 -6.58 10.78
N ASP A 59 -24.24 -7.45 9.79
CA ASP A 59 -24.09 -8.91 9.98
C ASP A 59 -22.81 -9.49 9.35
N CYS A 60 -21.96 -8.65 8.75
CA CYS A 60 -20.70 -9.04 8.09
C CYS A 60 -20.90 -10.02 6.92
N LYS A 61 -22.06 -9.98 6.28
CA LYS A 61 -22.37 -10.82 5.10
C LYS A 61 -21.90 -10.19 3.79
N ALA A 62 -22.12 -8.90 3.62
CA ALA A 62 -21.77 -8.14 2.42
C ALA A 62 -20.34 -7.61 2.48
N GLU A 63 -19.71 -7.42 1.33
CA GLU A 63 -18.39 -6.80 1.26
C GLU A 63 -18.45 -5.32 1.68
N GLY A 64 -17.41 -4.85 2.36
CA GLY A 64 -17.36 -3.48 2.85
C GLY A 64 -16.04 -3.09 3.49
N PHE A 65 -16.02 -1.91 4.11
CA PHE A 65 -14.79 -1.35 4.69
C PHE A 65 -14.46 -1.90 6.08
N GLY A 66 -15.33 -2.72 6.69
CA GLY A 66 -15.22 -3.14 8.09
C GLY A 66 -16.02 -2.26 9.04
N GLY A 67 -15.84 -2.48 10.34
CA GLY A 67 -16.41 -1.67 11.41
C GLY A 67 -17.80 -2.12 11.86
N SER A 68 -18.43 -1.29 12.71
CA SER A 68 -19.76 -1.53 13.26
C SER A 68 -20.73 -0.44 12.81
N VAL A 69 -22.04 -0.72 12.85
CA VAL A 69 -23.10 0.27 12.65
C VAL A 69 -22.95 1.50 13.56
N ASP A 70 -22.31 1.31 14.72
CA ASP A 70 -22.12 2.35 15.73
C ASP A 70 -20.93 3.29 15.46
N SER A 71 -19.92 2.83 14.72
CA SER A 71 -18.61 3.49 14.62
C SER A 71 -18.44 4.32 13.36
N GLY A 72 -19.43 4.29 12.46
CA GLY A 72 -19.27 4.73 11.08
C GLY A 72 -18.29 3.83 10.30
N PRO A 73 -18.22 3.97 8.97
CA PRO A 73 -17.25 3.23 8.17
C PRO A 73 -15.82 3.64 8.57
N PRO A 74 -14.88 2.68 8.74
CA PRO A 74 -13.50 3.03 9.03
C PRO A 74 -12.88 3.85 7.89
N PRO A 75 -11.86 4.68 8.17
CA PRO A 75 -11.16 5.43 7.14
C PRO A 75 -10.67 4.47 6.05
N SER A 76 -11.07 4.71 4.80
CA SER A 76 -10.66 3.86 3.69
C SER A 76 -9.14 3.95 3.50
N TYR A 77 -8.42 2.90 3.90
CA TYR A 77 -6.99 2.75 3.67
C TYR A 77 -6.65 2.88 2.17
N TYR A 78 -7.60 2.50 1.32
CA TYR A 78 -7.49 2.66 -0.13
C TYR A 78 -7.43 4.13 -0.55
N VAL A 79 -8.32 4.96 0.01
CA VAL A 79 -8.32 6.41 -0.27
C VAL A 79 -7.02 7.04 0.21
N TYR A 80 -6.55 6.69 1.41
CA TYR A 80 -5.27 7.20 1.92
C TYR A 80 -4.08 6.77 1.05
N GLY A 81 -4.03 5.49 0.66
CA GLY A 81 -2.97 5.00 -0.22
C GLY A 81 -2.97 5.66 -1.60
N ALA A 82 -4.16 5.89 -2.16
CA ALA A 82 -4.31 6.58 -3.44
C ALA A 82 -3.91 8.05 -3.35
N THR A 83 -4.31 8.77 -2.29
CA THR A 83 -3.97 10.19 -2.11
C THR A 83 -2.47 10.38 -1.88
N VAL A 84 -1.83 9.55 -1.06
CA VAL A 84 -0.38 9.62 -0.83
C VAL A 84 0.40 9.37 -2.12
N LYS A 85 -0.01 8.39 -2.94
CA LYS A 85 0.59 8.14 -4.25
C LYS A 85 0.39 9.32 -5.21
N ALA A 86 -0.80 9.88 -5.26
CA ALA A 86 -1.10 11.03 -6.12
C ALA A 86 -0.27 12.27 -5.73
N VAL A 87 -0.17 12.58 -4.44
CA VAL A 87 0.64 13.71 -3.95
C VAL A 87 2.12 13.46 -4.21
N GLY A 88 2.63 12.25 -3.92
CA GLY A 88 4.02 11.90 -4.15
C GLY A 88 4.42 12.00 -5.63
N THR A 89 3.58 11.51 -6.53
CA THR A 89 3.81 11.63 -7.99
C THR A 89 3.77 13.08 -8.45
N LEU A 90 2.80 13.88 -7.98
CA LEU A 90 2.72 15.31 -8.30
C LEU A 90 3.98 16.08 -7.85
N LEU A 91 4.45 15.84 -6.63
CA LEU A 91 5.67 16.46 -6.12
C LEU A 91 6.90 16.08 -6.96
N LEU A 92 7.02 14.82 -7.36
CA LEU A 92 8.09 14.37 -8.24
C LEU A 92 8.06 15.10 -9.59
N PHE A 93 6.89 15.25 -10.22
CA PHE A 93 6.76 15.98 -11.47
C PHE A 93 7.13 17.46 -11.33
N ILE A 94 6.74 18.10 -10.23
CA ILE A 94 7.10 19.49 -9.94
C ILE A 94 8.62 19.64 -9.80
N LEU A 95 9.28 18.72 -9.09
CA LEU A 95 10.74 18.74 -8.94
C LEU A 95 11.46 18.56 -10.28
N ILE A 96 11.06 17.58 -11.10
CA ILE A 96 11.64 17.34 -12.42
C ILE A 96 11.42 18.56 -13.32
N SER A 97 10.20 19.10 -13.37
CA SER A 97 9.87 20.31 -14.14
C SER A 97 10.73 21.50 -13.69
N GLY A 98 10.87 21.71 -12.39
CA GLY A 98 11.75 22.73 -11.82
C GLY A 98 13.20 22.60 -12.27
N ILE A 99 13.76 21.37 -12.23
CA ILE A 99 15.12 21.08 -12.71
C ILE A 99 15.25 21.38 -14.21
N VAL A 100 14.29 20.95 -15.03
CA VAL A 100 14.30 21.19 -16.48
C VAL A 100 14.25 22.69 -16.80
N LEU A 101 13.39 23.45 -16.11
CA LEU A 101 13.27 24.90 -16.28
C LEU A 101 14.51 25.64 -15.80
N TYR A 102 15.09 25.21 -14.68
CA TYR A 102 16.35 25.75 -14.14
C TYR A 102 17.51 25.51 -15.11
N LYS A 103 17.60 24.30 -15.66
CA LYS A 103 18.64 23.90 -16.61
C LYS A 103 18.30 24.17 -18.08
N ARG A 104 17.25 24.96 -18.36
CA ARG A 104 16.71 25.15 -19.73
C ARG A 104 17.79 25.49 -20.77
N ALA A 105 18.72 26.39 -20.45
CA ALA A 105 19.76 26.84 -21.39
C ALA A 105 20.83 25.76 -21.62
N GLU A 106 21.15 24.94 -20.62
CA GLU A 106 22.07 23.81 -20.76
C GLU A 106 21.42 22.68 -21.55
N ILE A 107 20.16 22.36 -21.27
CA ILE A 107 19.37 21.36 -21.99
C ILE A 107 19.22 21.75 -23.46
N VAL A 108 18.87 23.01 -23.77
CA VAL A 108 18.76 23.49 -25.15
C VAL A 108 20.11 23.38 -25.86
N ARG A 109 21.22 23.80 -25.22
CA ARG A 109 22.57 23.64 -25.79
C ARG A 109 22.96 22.19 -26.00
N TYR A 110 22.59 21.30 -25.09
CA TYR A 110 22.81 19.86 -25.20
C TYR A 110 22.03 19.27 -26.38
N ILE A 111 20.72 19.56 -26.47
CA ILE A 111 19.85 19.10 -27.56
C ILE A 111 20.37 19.63 -28.91
N HIS A 112 20.76 20.90 -28.99
CA HIS A 112 21.29 21.49 -30.21
C HIS A 112 22.58 20.80 -30.67
N ARG A 113 23.53 20.56 -29.76
CA ARG A 113 24.76 19.82 -30.06
C ARG A 113 24.48 18.40 -30.56
N TRP A 114 23.60 17.69 -29.88
CA TRP A 114 23.21 16.33 -30.26
C TRP A 114 22.51 16.27 -31.62
N ARG A 115 21.61 17.23 -31.92
CA ARG A 115 20.97 17.34 -33.24
C ARG A 115 22.00 17.61 -34.34
N ARG A 116 22.96 18.52 -34.11
CA ARG A 116 24.04 18.80 -35.06
C ARG A 116 24.85 17.54 -35.37
N GLN A 117 25.32 16.83 -34.34
CA GLN A 117 26.09 15.59 -34.52
C GLN A 117 25.32 14.52 -35.30
N ARG A 118 24.01 14.39 -35.07
CA ARG A 118 23.17 13.47 -35.86
C ARG A 118 23.03 13.89 -37.32
N LEU A 119 22.90 15.19 -37.60
CA LEU A 119 22.86 15.71 -38.97
C LEU A 119 24.19 15.49 -39.68
N ASP A 120 25.32 15.75 -39.01
CA ASP A 120 26.65 15.55 -39.58
C ASP A 120 26.89 14.08 -39.93
N LYS A 121 26.55 13.14 -39.05
CA LYS A 121 26.63 11.69 -39.33
C LYS A 121 25.74 11.24 -40.49
N ARG A 122 24.57 11.86 -40.65
CA ARG A 122 23.64 11.53 -41.75
C ARG A 122 24.15 12.07 -43.09
N ASN A 123 24.71 13.27 -43.10
CA ASN A 123 25.20 13.93 -44.31
C ASN A 123 26.57 13.40 -44.76
N ASN A 124 27.43 13.03 -43.80
CA ASN A 124 28.76 12.47 -44.04
C ASN A 124 28.87 11.07 -43.42
N PRO A 125 28.25 10.04 -44.04
CA PRO A 125 28.45 8.67 -43.60
C PRO A 125 29.91 8.25 -43.80
N THR A 126 30.46 7.53 -42.82
CA THR A 126 31.81 6.98 -42.91
C THR A 126 31.91 6.09 -44.15
N PRO A 127 32.92 6.29 -45.02
CA PRO A 127 33.14 5.41 -46.17
C PRO A 127 33.35 3.95 -45.72
N PRO A 128 32.98 2.97 -46.55
CA PRO A 128 33.35 1.58 -46.30
C PRO A 128 34.87 1.46 -46.13
N LEU A 129 35.29 0.58 -45.22
CA LEU A 129 36.71 0.25 -45.10
C LEU A 129 37.22 -0.27 -46.46
N PRO A 130 38.45 0.10 -46.87
CA PRO A 130 39.06 -0.49 -48.04
C PRO A 130 39.16 -2.01 -47.83
N PRO A 131 39.08 -2.81 -48.91
CA PRO A 131 39.28 -4.25 -48.81
C PRO A 131 40.67 -4.54 -48.21
N PRO A 132 40.82 -5.62 -47.42
CA PRO A 132 42.11 -6.01 -46.89
C PRO A 132 43.09 -6.28 -48.05
N PRO A 133 44.40 -6.03 -47.85
CA PRO A 133 45.40 -6.31 -48.87
C PRO A 133 45.40 -7.81 -49.23
N PRO A 134 45.65 -8.18 -50.50
CA PRO A 134 45.74 -9.58 -50.89
C PRO A 134 46.91 -10.25 -50.13
N GLY A 135 46.60 -11.17 -49.22
CA GLY A 135 47.59 -11.94 -48.46
C GLY A 135 47.54 -11.79 -46.93
N GLU A 136 46.60 -11.01 -46.39
CA GLU A 136 46.38 -10.97 -44.94
C GLU A 136 45.37 -12.06 -44.53
N GLU A 137 45.87 -13.29 -44.50
CA GLU A 137 45.18 -14.43 -43.90
C GLU A 137 45.19 -14.26 -42.37
N SER A 138 44.01 -14.29 -41.76
CA SER A 138 43.86 -14.15 -40.31
C SER A 138 44.48 -15.37 -39.62
N PRO A 139 45.45 -15.21 -38.70
CA PRO A 139 45.94 -16.33 -37.90
C PRO A 139 44.90 -16.61 -36.81
N GLY A 140 43.84 -17.34 -37.14
CA GLY A 140 42.73 -17.54 -36.20
C GLY A 140 41.79 -18.71 -36.44
N ASP A 141 41.76 -19.32 -37.63
CA ASP A 141 40.87 -20.46 -37.91
C ASP A 141 41.69 -21.72 -38.24
N ALA A 142 42.27 -22.34 -37.20
CA ALA A 142 42.76 -23.72 -37.21
C ALA A 142 42.34 -24.43 -35.91
#